data_AF-A0A932J0H9-F1
#
_entry.id   AF-A0A932J0H9-F1
#
_cell.length_a   1.000
_cell.length_b   1.000
_cell.length_c   1.000
_cell.angle_alpha   90.00
_cell.angle_beta   90.00
_cell.angle_gamma   90.00
#
_symmetry.space_group_name_H-M   'P 1'
#
loop_
_entity.id
_entity.type
_entity.pdbx_description
1 polymer ?
#
loop_
_entity_poly.entity_id
_entity_poly.type
_entity_poly.pdbx_seq_one_letter_code
_entity_poly.pdbx_strand_id
1 'polypeptide(L)'
;SVSAAVRGALAAAGFAVEKRAGFGTKREMTCARLALARPARRTPAAERRALVIGAGLAGSAACERLAARGWQVTLLERHAAQFFRSPEPRTGIFHPLVSPDDNLYSRLTRAAFSWKDKNTACSDTSQILMFRPKR
;
A
#
# COMPACT_ATOMS: atom_id res chain seq x y z
N SER A 1 8.72 34.72 -13.10
CA SER A 1 10.02 34.53 -12.43
C SER A 1 9.92 33.32 -11.50
N VAL A 2 10.96 32.50 -11.39
CA VAL A 2 11.00 31.42 -10.38
C VAL A 2 11.79 31.90 -9.18
N SER A 3 11.24 31.76 -7.98
CA SER A 3 11.85 32.28 -6.76
C SER A 3 13.23 31.67 -6.50
N ALA A 4 14.23 32.54 -6.27
CA ALA A 4 15.56 32.12 -5.85
C ALA A 4 15.52 31.39 -4.49
N ALA A 5 14.63 31.81 -3.58
CA ALA A 5 14.48 31.19 -2.27
C ALA A 5 14.02 29.72 -2.38
N VAL A 6 13.08 29.41 -3.30
CA VAL A 6 12.63 28.03 -3.54
C VAL A 6 13.77 27.17 -4.08
N ARG A 7 14.58 27.70 -5.00
CA ARG A 7 15.76 26.97 -5.51
C ARG A 7 16.81 26.74 -4.42
N GLY A 8 17.06 27.75 -3.59
CA GLY A 8 17.98 27.64 -2.45
C GLY A 8 17.53 26.57 -1.46
N ALA A 9 16.24 26.55 -1.10
CA ALA A 9 15.68 25.55 -0.20
C ALA A 9 15.76 24.13 -0.78
N LEU A 10 15.48 23.95 -2.07
CA LEU A 10 15.61 22.64 -2.75
C LEU A 10 17.07 22.17 -2.79
N ALA A 11 18.01 23.08 -3.07
CA ALA A 11 19.44 22.75 -3.04
C ALA A 11 19.89 22.34 -1.63
N ALA A 12 19.49 23.08 -0.59
CA ALA A 12 19.77 22.75 0.81
C ALA A 12 19.16 21.40 1.24
N ALA A 13 18.02 21.01 0.66
CA ALA A 13 17.39 19.71 0.87
C ALA A 13 18.04 18.55 0.08
N GLY A 14 19.14 18.78 -0.65
CA GLY A 14 19.90 17.74 -1.36
C GLY A 14 19.40 17.46 -2.79
N PHE A 15 18.67 18.39 -3.40
CA PHE A 15 18.30 18.29 -4.81
C PHE A 15 19.33 18.98 -5.69
N ALA A 16 19.64 18.37 -6.84
CA ALA A 16 20.26 19.08 -7.97
C ALA A 16 19.17 19.93 -8.64
N VAL A 17 19.32 21.24 -8.58
CA VAL A 17 18.32 22.20 -9.04
C VAL A 17 18.76 22.86 -10.34
N GLU A 18 17.87 22.91 -11.31
CA GLU A 18 18.08 23.56 -12.60
C GLU A 18 16.92 24.51 -12.93
N LYS A 19 17.22 25.53 -13.72
CA LYS A 19 16.23 26.46 -14.26
C LYS A 19 15.98 26.07 -15.72
N ARG A 20 14.72 25.85 -16.08
CA ARG A 20 14.32 25.48 -17.45
C ARG A 20 13.34 26.51 -18.01
N ALA A 21 13.19 26.50 -19.34
CA ALA A 21 12.13 27.24 -20.02
C ALA A 21 10.78 26.89 -19.39
N GLY A 22 9.97 27.91 -19.09
CA GLY A 22 8.69 27.69 -18.45
C GLY A 22 7.64 27.16 -19.43
N PHE A 23 6.56 26.62 -18.86
CA PHE A 23 5.45 26.07 -19.63
C PHE A 23 4.40 27.14 -19.98
N GLY A 24 3.88 27.10 -21.21
CA GLY A 24 2.89 28.05 -21.69
C GLY A 24 3.41 29.49 -21.69
N THR A 25 2.71 30.39 -21.02
CA THR A 25 3.10 31.81 -20.91
C THR A 25 4.20 32.07 -19.89
N LYS A 26 4.61 31.05 -19.12
CA LYS A 26 5.63 31.20 -18.09
C LYS A 26 7.02 31.21 -18.73
N ARG A 27 7.79 32.28 -18.50
CA ARG A 27 9.17 32.40 -19.03
C ARG A 27 10.10 31.29 -18.53
N GLU A 28 9.99 30.93 -17.25
CA GLU A 28 10.94 30.03 -16.60
C GLU A 28 10.25 29.15 -15.55
N MET A 29 10.76 27.94 -15.35
CA MET A 29 10.37 27.01 -14.28
C MET A 29 11.61 26.40 -13.60
N THR A 30 11.43 25.88 -12.39
CA THR A 30 12.48 25.13 -11.69
C THR A 30 12.19 23.64 -11.81
N CYS A 31 13.20 22.90 -12.22
CA CYS A 31 13.24 21.45 -12.12
C CYS A 31 14.28 21.07 -11.06
N ALA A 32 13.99 20.03 -10.28
CA ALA A 32 14.88 19.57 -9.25
C ALA A 32 14.86 18.05 -9.21
N ARG A 33 16.03 17.42 -9.19
CA ARG A 33 16.19 15.98 -9.06
C ARG A 33 16.89 15.69 -7.75
N LEU A 34 16.35 14.78 -6.95
CA LEU A 34 17.03 14.36 -5.72
C LEU A 34 18.39 13.77 -6.10
N ALA A 35 19.47 14.42 -5.67
CA ALA A 35 20.84 14.04 -5.99
C ALA A 35 21.39 13.01 -5.00
N LEU A 36 20.78 12.92 -3.81
CA LEU A 36 21.14 11.95 -2.78
C LEU A 36 20.66 10.56 -3.17
N ALA A 37 21.58 9.59 -3.14
CA ALA A 37 21.24 8.18 -3.15
C ALA A 37 20.46 7.89 -1.87
N ARG A 38 19.14 7.73 -1.98
CA ARG A 38 18.33 7.21 -0.88
C ARG A 38 18.95 5.86 -0.47
N PRO A 39 19.11 5.56 0.83
CA PRO A 39 19.54 4.23 1.25
C PRO A 39 18.72 3.21 0.49
N ALA A 40 19.41 2.25 -0.14
CA ALA A 40 18.81 1.32 -1.07
C ALA A 40 17.52 0.77 -0.45
N ARG A 41 16.38 1.13 -1.02
CA ARG A 41 15.14 0.40 -0.72
C ARG A 41 15.49 -1.05 -1.00
N ARG A 42 15.23 -1.93 -0.02
CA ARG A 42 15.44 -3.38 -0.15
C ARG A 42 15.13 -3.78 -1.59
N THR A 43 16.15 -4.26 -2.29
CA THR A 43 16.01 -4.65 -3.69
C THR A 43 14.84 -5.63 -3.74
N PRO A 44 13.81 -5.38 -4.56
CA PRO A 44 12.72 -6.34 -4.68
C PRO A 44 13.31 -7.70 -5.03
N ALA A 45 12.75 -8.76 -4.45
CA ALA A 45 13.21 -10.12 -4.70
C ALA A 45 13.31 -10.35 -6.21
N ALA A 46 14.41 -10.99 -6.66
CA ALA A 46 14.63 -11.29 -8.07
C ALA A 46 13.46 -12.12 -8.65
N GLU A 47 12.82 -12.91 -7.79
CA GLU A 47 11.65 -13.71 -8.11
C GLU A 47 10.43 -13.24 -7.31
N ARG A 48 9.29 -13.10 -7.98
CA ARG A 48 8.02 -12.70 -7.37
C ARG A 48 7.27 -13.93 -6.85
N ARG A 49 7.86 -14.66 -5.91
CA ARG A 49 7.26 -15.83 -5.27
C ARG A 49 7.06 -15.59 -3.78
N ALA A 50 5.86 -15.89 -3.27
CA ALA A 50 5.54 -15.75 -1.85
C ALA A 50 4.85 -17.00 -1.30
N LEU A 51 5.21 -17.38 -0.07
CA LEU A 51 4.51 -18.35 0.74
C LEU A 51 3.70 -17.61 1.81
N VAL A 52 2.40 -17.86 1.87
CA VAL A 52 1.50 -17.33 2.89
C VAL A 52 1.00 -18.49 3.73
N ILE A 53 1.10 -18.36 5.06
CA ILE A 53 0.66 -19.36 6.02
C ILE A 53 -0.56 -18.81 6.76
N GLY A 54 -1.68 -19.52 6.65
CA GLY A 54 -2.99 -19.15 7.19
C GLY A 54 -3.90 -18.49 6.15
N ALA A 55 -5.05 -19.09 5.87
CA ALA A 55 -6.09 -18.60 4.95
C ALA A 55 -7.17 -17.76 5.66
N GLY A 56 -6.85 -17.19 6.82
CA GLY A 56 -7.70 -16.21 7.50
C GLY A 56 -7.79 -14.87 6.76
N LEU A 57 -8.53 -13.90 7.32
CA LEU A 57 -8.75 -12.58 6.71
C LEU A 57 -7.45 -11.89 6.28
N ALA A 58 -6.45 -11.87 7.16
CA ALA A 58 -5.15 -11.25 6.87
C ALA A 58 -4.39 -11.98 5.76
N GLY A 59 -4.34 -13.31 5.79
CA GLY A 59 -3.63 -14.11 4.80
C GLY A 59 -4.28 -14.05 3.43
N SER A 60 -5.61 -14.15 3.36
CA SER A 60 -6.37 -14.00 2.12
C SER A 60 -6.21 -12.60 1.51
N ALA A 61 -6.28 -11.54 2.32
CA ALA A 61 -6.03 -10.17 1.86
C ALA A 61 -4.56 -9.98 1.39
N ALA A 62 -3.60 -10.59 2.07
CA ALA A 62 -2.21 -10.57 1.65
C ALA A 62 -2.00 -11.29 0.32
N CYS A 63 -2.56 -12.49 0.15
CA CYS A 63 -2.53 -13.27 -1.09
C CYS A 63 -3.08 -12.47 -2.26
N GLU A 64 -4.26 -11.86 -2.11
CA GLU A 64 -4.88 -11.09 -3.18
C GLU A 64 -4.01 -9.86 -3.54
N ARG A 65 -3.52 -9.10 -2.56
CA ARG A 65 -2.65 -7.93 -2.82
C ARG A 65 -1.27 -8.29 -3.36
N LEU A 66 -0.77 -9.50 -3.10
CA LEU A 66 0.46 -10.03 -3.70
C LEU A 66 0.20 -10.45 -5.15
N ALA A 67 -0.87 -11.21 -5.40
CA ALA A 67 -1.29 -11.64 -6.73
C ALA A 67 -1.56 -10.44 -7.66
N ALA A 68 -2.26 -9.41 -7.17
CA ALA A 68 -2.51 -8.17 -7.91
C ALA A 68 -1.22 -7.42 -8.32
N ARG A 69 -0.09 -7.71 -7.68
CA ARG A 69 1.23 -7.15 -8.01
C ARG A 69 2.11 -8.13 -8.81
N GLY A 70 1.51 -9.18 -9.36
CA GLY A 70 2.17 -10.18 -10.19
C GLY A 70 3.03 -11.18 -9.41
N TRP A 71 2.71 -11.43 -8.14
CA TRP A 71 3.38 -12.49 -7.37
C TRP A 71 2.69 -13.83 -7.61
N GLN A 72 3.49 -14.88 -7.75
CA GLN A 72 3.04 -16.26 -7.59
C GLN A 72 2.95 -16.56 -6.10
N VAL A 73 1.75 -16.87 -5.62
CA VAL A 73 1.50 -17.07 -4.18
C VAL A 73 1.12 -18.53 -3.93
N THR A 74 1.82 -19.15 -2.98
CA THR A 74 1.43 -20.43 -2.39
C THR A 74 0.80 -20.14 -1.02
N LEU A 75 -0.44 -20.57 -0.82
CA LEU A 75 -1.17 -20.41 0.44
C LEU A 75 -1.28 -21.77 1.13
N LEU A 76 -0.81 -21.87 2.37
CA LEU A 76 -0.93 -23.06 3.21
C LEU A 76 -1.92 -22.78 4.35
N GLU A 77 -2.89 -23.66 4.52
CA GLU A 77 -3.85 -23.62 5.62
C GLU A 77 -3.98 -25.03 6.21
N ARG A 78 -4.00 -25.12 7.55
CA ARG A 78 -4.09 -26.39 8.27
C ARG A 78 -5.52 -26.97 8.23
N HIS A 79 -6.52 -26.09 8.16
CA HIS A 79 -7.93 -26.46 8.20
C HIS A 79 -8.50 -26.67 6.78
N ALA A 80 -9.04 -27.86 6.52
CA ALA A 80 -9.63 -28.20 5.22
C ALA A 80 -10.87 -27.36 4.87
N ALA A 81 -11.58 -26.86 5.89
CA ALA A 81 -12.69 -25.92 5.72
C ALA A 81 -12.20 -24.51 5.98
N GLN A 82 -12.53 -23.61 5.05
CA GLN A 82 -12.36 -22.17 5.21
C GLN A 82 -12.96 -21.73 6.56
N PHE A 83 -12.38 -20.70 7.16
CA PHE A 83 -12.67 -20.15 8.49
C PHE A 83 -14.17 -19.80 8.77
N PHE A 84 -15.06 -20.00 7.80
CA PHE A 84 -16.52 -19.80 7.89
C PHE A 84 -17.25 -20.78 8.82
N ARG A 85 -16.56 -21.72 9.48
CA ARG A 85 -17.17 -22.68 10.43
C ARG A 85 -16.71 -22.46 11.88
N SER A 86 -16.40 -21.23 12.27
CA SER A 86 -16.36 -20.86 13.69
C SER A 86 -17.80 -20.54 14.16
N PRO A 87 -18.20 -20.86 15.40
CA PRO A 87 -19.51 -20.47 15.96
C PRO A 87 -19.66 -18.95 16.19
N GLU A 88 -18.68 -18.16 15.76
CA GLU A 88 -18.64 -16.71 15.90
C GLU A 88 -19.70 -16.03 15.01
N PRO A 89 -20.23 -14.87 15.44
CA PRO A 89 -21.23 -14.14 14.68
C PRO A 89 -20.70 -13.82 13.27
N ARG A 90 -21.53 -14.11 12.26
CA ARG A 90 -21.25 -13.86 10.82
C ARG A 90 -21.13 -12.36 10.47
N THR A 91 -21.23 -11.49 11.47
CA THR A 91 -21.22 -10.05 11.36
C THR A 91 -20.15 -9.51 12.30
N GLY A 92 -19.09 -8.96 11.73
CA GLY A 92 -18.06 -8.23 12.47
C GLY A 92 -18.29 -6.73 12.39
N ILE A 93 -18.07 -6.02 13.49
CA ILE A 93 -18.00 -4.55 13.49
C ILE A 93 -16.55 -4.16 13.23
N PHE A 94 -16.36 -3.29 12.24
CA PHE A 94 -15.08 -2.68 11.95
C PHE A 94 -15.19 -1.17 12.15
N HIS A 95 -14.43 -0.63 13.10
CA HIS A 95 -14.40 0.81 13.40
C HIS A 95 -12.95 1.21 13.74
N PRO A 96 -12.56 2.45 13.44
CA PRO A 96 -11.28 2.96 13.87
C PRO A 96 -11.30 3.22 15.37
N LEU A 97 -10.18 2.97 16.04
CA LEU A 97 -10.03 3.33 17.44
C LEU A 97 -9.62 4.79 17.55
N VAL A 98 -10.33 5.53 18.38
CA VAL A 98 -10.08 6.96 18.58
C VAL A 98 -9.48 7.15 19.96
N SER A 99 -8.34 7.83 20.02
CA SER A 99 -7.66 8.19 21.26
C SER A 99 -7.26 9.66 21.19
N PRO A 100 -7.35 10.43 22.29
CA PRO A 100 -7.03 11.87 22.30
C PRO A 100 -5.60 12.20 21.87
N ASP A 101 -4.65 11.30 22.15
CA ASP A 101 -3.24 11.44 21.79
C ASP A 101 -2.93 11.03 20.35
N ASP A 102 -3.93 10.54 19.61
CA ASP A 102 -3.80 9.99 18.27
C ASP A 102 -2.61 9.01 18.16
N ASN A 103 -2.50 8.09 19.12
CA ASN A 103 -1.39 7.14 19.18
C ASN A 103 -1.30 6.24 17.93
N LEU A 104 -0.22 5.44 17.86
CA LEU A 104 0.06 4.57 16.71
C LEU A 104 -1.11 3.64 16.38
N TYR A 105 -1.83 3.15 17.38
CA TYR A 105 -2.94 2.23 17.17
C TYR A 105 -4.17 2.96 16.60
N SER A 106 -4.46 4.16 17.08
CA SER A 106 -5.48 5.03 16.50
C SER A 106 -5.17 5.42 15.06
N ARG A 107 -3.92 5.80 14.76
CA ARG A 107 -3.49 6.11 13.38
C ARG A 107 -3.60 4.91 12.46
N LEU A 108 -3.19 3.73 12.93
CA LEU A 108 -3.23 2.50 12.16
C LEU A 108 -4.66 2.09 11.82
N THR A 109 -5.55 2.04 12.82
CA THR A 109 -6.95 1.62 12.61
C THR A 109 -7.73 2.65 11.80
N ARG A 110 -7.47 3.96 11.97
CA ARG A 110 -8.02 5.01 11.10
C ARG A 110 -7.57 4.86 9.65
N ALA A 111 -6.28 4.63 9.41
CA ALA A 111 -5.76 4.42 8.06
C ALA A 111 -6.37 3.17 7.40
N ALA A 112 -6.49 2.07 8.15
CA ALA A 112 -7.14 0.84 7.68
C ALA A 112 -8.62 1.08 7.33
N PHE A 113 -9.34 1.85 8.16
CA PHE A 113 -10.73 2.21 7.90
C PHE A 113 -10.91 3.01 6.61
N SER A 114 -10.13 4.09 6.45
CA SER A 114 -10.18 4.91 5.22
C SER A 114 -9.76 4.16 3.96
N TRP A 115 -8.91 3.14 4.07
CA TRP A 115 -8.54 2.30 2.94
C TRP A 115 -9.70 1.41 2.48
N LYS A 116 -10.47 0.86 3.42
CA LYS A 116 -11.67 0.06 3.11
C LYS A 116 -12.68 0.91 2.34
N ASP A 117 -13.00 2.10 2.85
CA ASP A 117 -14.02 2.99 2.27
C ASP A 117 -13.73 3.39 0.82
N LYS A 118 -12.45 3.43 0.42
CA LYS A 118 -12.02 3.73 -0.95
C LYS A 118 -12.02 2.51 -1.88
N ASN A 119 -12.03 1.30 -1.32
CA ASN A 119 -11.91 0.03 -2.04
C ASN A 119 -13.14 -0.87 -1.85
N THR A 120 -14.31 -0.29 -1.52
CA THR A 120 -15.61 -0.94 -1.27
C THR A 120 -16.29 -1.51 -2.51
N ALA A 121 -15.54 -1.88 -3.55
CA ALA A 121 -16.06 -2.66 -4.68
C ALA A 121 -16.30 -4.15 -4.34
N CYS A 122 -16.02 -4.58 -3.10
CA CYS A 122 -16.23 -5.96 -2.65
C CYS A 122 -16.92 -5.95 -1.28
N SER A 123 -18.22 -5.63 -1.27
CA SER A 123 -19.13 -5.96 -0.17
C SER A 123 -19.67 -7.40 -0.28
N ASP A 124 -19.38 -8.08 -1.39
CA ASP A 124 -19.76 -9.47 -1.61
C ASP A 124 -18.60 -10.41 -1.29
N THR A 125 -18.54 -10.82 -0.03
CA THR A 125 -17.54 -11.76 0.51
C THR A 125 -17.53 -13.12 -0.21
N SER A 126 -18.51 -13.37 -1.08
CA SER A 126 -18.62 -14.58 -1.90
C SER A 126 -17.68 -14.60 -3.13
N GLN A 127 -17.13 -13.46 -3.56
CA GLN A 127 -16.31 -13.37 -4.78
C GLN A 127 -14.79 -13.54 -4.59
N ILE A 128 -14.29 -13.74 -3.37
CA ILE A 128 -12.85 -14.00 -3.15
C ILE A 128 -12.45 -15.43 -3.60
N LEU A 129 -13.43 -16.29 -3.93
CA LEU A 129 -13.19 -17.67 -4.31
C LEU A 129 -13.19 -17.88 -5.83
N MET A 130 -12.01 -17.80 -6.46
CA MET A 130 -11.59 -18.76 -7.51
C MET A 130 -10.11 -18.54 -7.86
N PHE A 131 -9.21 -18.95 -6.97
CA PHE A 131 -7.82 -19.24 -7.38
C PHE A 131 -7.71 -20.74 -7.63
N ARG A 132 -7.95 -21.15 -8.88
CA ARG A 132 -7.75 -22.54 -9.31
C ARG A 132 -6.24 -22.83 -9.41
N PRO A 133 -5.69 -23.85 -8.74
CA PRO A 133 -4.36 -24.33 -9.05
C PRO A 133 -4.38 -24.95 -10.46
N LYS A 134 -3.51 -24.48 -11.37
CA LYS A 134 -3.18 -25.25 -12.57
C LYS A 134 -2.36 -26.46 -12.11
N ARG A 135 -2.80 -27.64 -12.54
CA ARG A 135 -2.05 -28.89 -12.47
C ARG A 135 -0.73 -28.77 -13.22
#